data_AF-B5DFS6-F1
#
_entry.id   AF-B5DFS6-F1
#
_cell.length_a   1.000
_cell.length_b   1.000
_cell.length_c   1.000
_cell.angle_alpha   90.00
_cell.angle_beta   90.00
_cell.angle_gamma   90.00
#
_symmetry.space_group_name_H-M   'P 1'
#
loop_
_entity.id
_entity.type
_entity.pdbx_description
1 polymer ?
#
loop_
_entity_poly.entity_id
_entity_poly.type
_entity_poly.pdbx_seq_one_letter_code
_entity_poly.pdbx_strand_id
1 'polypeptide(L)'
;MDTKAKSKTITKSPGKRKTPGKVLSETSSGESSDVDAKKKKKMVEQTEEKGVGGAVKISRVEAAPSVSEFKFNKKRVRLISTEADLKDDAQGIVYWMSRDQRVQDNWAFLYAQRLALKQKLPLHVTFCLVPKFLDATIRHYGFMVKGLQEVAEVLYV
;
A
#
# COMPACT_ATOMS: atom_id res chain seq x y z
N MET A 1 22.59 -47.60 -4.68
CA MET A 1 24.00 -47.23 -4.46
C MET A 1 24.01 -45.79 -4.00
N ASP A 2 24.19 -45.69 -2.70
CA ASP A 2 24.10 -44.52 -1.85
C ASP A 2 25.28 -43.56 -2.03
N THR A 3 25.05 -42.26 -1.81
CA THR A 3 25.75 -41.40 -0.84
C THR A 3 25.35 -39.94 -1.12
N LYS A 4 24.45 -39.32 -0.35
CA LYS A 4 24.52 -38.78 1.03
C LYS A 4 24.85 -37.28 1.07
N ALA A 5 23.82 -36.53 1.43
CA ALA A 5 23.80 -35.11 1.79
C ALA A 5 24.75 -34.75 2.95
N LYS A 6 25.12 -33.47 3.05
CA LYS A 6 25.44 -32.83 4.33
C LYS A 6 24.83 -31.42 4.43
N SER A 7 23.77 -31.37 5.21
CA SER A 7 23.25 -30.23 5.96
C SER A 7 24.26 -29.80 7.04
N LYS A 8 24.30 -28.50 7.37
CA LYS A 8 24.79 -28.00 8.66
C LYS A 8 23.71 -27.16 9.32
N THR A 9 22.97 -27.84 10.20
CA THR A 9 22.19 -27.31 11.31
C THR A 9 23.14 -26.70 12.36
N ILE A 10 22.82 -25.53 12.89
CA ILE A 10 23.27 -25.11 14.23
C ILE A 10 22.03 -24.95 15.12
N THR A 11 22.15 -25.55 16.29
CA THR A 11 21.15 -25.91 17.29
C THR A 11 20.85 -24.78 18.27
N LYS A 12 19.59 -24.74 18.75
CA LYS A 12 19.07 -23.95 19.89
C LYS A 12 19.78 -24.28 21.21
N SER A 13 19.73 -23.35 22.19
CA SER A 13 19.11 -23.59 23.53
C SER A 13 19.22 -22.38 24.50
N PRO A 14 18.40 -22.33 25.59
CA PRO A 14 17.73 -21.11 26.04
C PRO A 14 18.04 -20.63 27.49
N GLY A 15 17.66 -19.38 27.79
CA GLY A 15 16.96 -19.02 29.03
C GLY A 15 17.76 -18.39 30.18
N LYS A 16 17.31 -17.20 30.62
CA LYS A 16 16.96 -16.92 32.04
C LYS A 16 16.29 -15.55 32.19
N ARG A 17 15.01 -15.57 32.60
CA ARG A 17 14.31 -14.45 33.26
C ARG A 17 14.89 -14.27 34.66
N LYS A 18 15.10 -13.03 35.11
CA LYS A 18 15.00 -12.61 36.53
C LYS A 18 14.71 -11.10 36.64
N THR A 19 13.53 -10.73 37.11
CA THR A 19 13.30 -9.70 38.14
C THR A 19 13.08 -10.46 39.48
N PRO A 20 13.13 -9.91 40.71
CA PRO A 20 12.73 -8.54 41.13
C PRO A 20 13.54 -7.89 42.28
N GLY A 21 13.20 -6.64 42.66
CA GLY A 21 13.53 -6.01 43.96
C GLY A 21 13.82 -4.49 43.84
N LYS A 22 12.85 -3.59 44.11
CA LYS A 22 12.59 -2.85 45.39
C LYS A 22 13.73 -1.83 45.71
N VAL A 23 13.55 -0.52 45.97
CA VAL A 23 12.65 0.22 46.88
C VAL A 23 12.62 1.73 46.48
N LEU A 24 11.49 2.37 46.81
CA LEU A 24 11.08 3.78 46.78
C LEU A 24 12.07 4.86 47.30
N SER A 25 11.90 6.08 46.79
CA SER A 25 11.63 7.27 47.63
C SER A 25 10.86 8.36 46.83
N GLU A 26 9.66 8.71 47.32
CA GLU A 26 8.80 9.85 46.95
C GLU A 26 9.51 11.20 47.30
N THR A 27 9.18 12.41 46.86
CA THR A 27 7.93 13.10 46.47
C THR A 27 8.37 14.43 45.77
N SER A 28 7.69 15.00 44.78
CA SER A 28 6.63 16.01 45.01
C SER A 28 6.05 16.54 43.69
N SER A 29 4.72 16.46 43.63
CA SER A 29 3.72 17.36 43.01
C SER A 29 4.13 18.42 41.96
N GLY A 30 3.41 18.40 40.83
CA GLY A 30 3.21 19.57 39.97
C GLY A 30 2.49 19.22 38.66
N GLU A 31 1.25 19.66 38.52
CA GLU A 31 0.35 19.49 37.36
C GLU A 31 0.96 19.94 36.01
N SER A 32 0.74 19.15 34.96
CA SER A 32 0.15 19.59 33.67
C SER A 32 0.27 18.46 32.63
N SER A 33 -0.86 17.95 32.13
CA SER A 33 -0.85 16.92 31.07
C SER A 33 -1.90 17.16 30.00
N ASP A 34 -1.79 18.31 29.33
CA ASP A 34 -2.47 18.56 28.04
C ASP A 34 -1.49 19.08 26.96
N VAL A 35 -0.32 19.57 27.39
CA VAL A 35 0.73 20.11 26.49
C VAL A 35 1.53 18.99 25.82
N ASP A 36 1.73 17.85 26.50
CA ASP A 36 2.57 16.74 26.02
C ASP A 36 1.92 15.91 24.91
N ALA A 37 0.60 15.77 24.89
CA ALA A 37 -0.11 15.05 23.83
C ALA A 37 -0.03 15.80 22.49
N LYS A 38 -0.14 17.14 22.54
CA LYS A 38 -0.06 18.02 21.37
C LYS A 38 1.38 18.12 20.85
N LYS A 39 2.36 18.14 21.75
CA LYS A 39 3.80 18.11 21.41
C LYS A 39 4.22 16.77 20.83
N LYS A 40 3.70 15.64 21.34
CA LYS A 40 3.87 14.31 20.72
C LYS A 40 3.24 14.24 19.33
N LYS A 41 2.01 14.72 19.13
CA LYS A 41 1.36 14.76 17.81
C LYS A 41 2.17 15.57 16.80
N LYS A 42 2.63 16.76 17.20
CA LYS A 42 3.43 17.66 16.36
C LYS A 42 4.85 17.13 16.08
N MET A 43 5.47 16.44 17.04
CA MET A 43 6.75 15.74 16.83
C MET A 43 6.59 14.52 15.91
N VAL A 44 5.51 13.75 16.05
CA VAL A 44 5.24 12.57 15.19
C VAL A 44 4.97 13.01 13.76
N GLU A 45 4.15 14.04 13.56
CA GLU A 45 3.83 14.62 12.25
C GLU A 45 5.08 15.26 11.58
N GLN A 46 5.91 16.00 12.32
CA GLN A 46 7.17 16.56 11.81
C GLN A 46 8.27 15.51 11.56
N THR A 47 8.21 14.35 12.23
CA THR A 47 9.16 13.25 12.00
C THR A 47 8.75 12.40 10.79
N GLU A 48 7.44 12.27 10.52
CA GLU A 48 6.94 11.60 9.32
C GLU A 48 7.32 12.33 8.01
N GLU A 49 7.37 13.67 8.04
CA GLU A 49 7.74 14.49 6.87
C GLU A 49 9.24 14.41 6.51
N LYS A 50 10.12 14.11 7.47
CA LYS A 50 11.57 13.94 7.23
C LYS A 50 11.98 12.50 6.94
N GLY A 51 11.03 11.55 6.97
CA GLY A 51 11.26 10.15 6.63
C GLY A 51 11.17 9.89 5.12
N VAL A 52 11.53 8.68 4.70
CA VAL A 52 11.41 8.21 3.30
C VAL A 52 9.98 8.42 2.78
N GLY A 53 8.96 8.23 3.62
CA GLY A 53 7.56 8.46 3.25
C GLY A 53 7.26 9.91 2.85
N GLY A 54 7.79 10.89 3.58
CA GLY A 54 7.64 12.31 3.25
C GLY A 54 8.32 12.67 1.93
N ALA A 55 9.57 12.22 1.74
CA ALA A 55 10.31 12.43 0.50
C ALA A 55 9.61 11.82 -0.73
N VAL A 56 8.98 10.65 -0.58
CA VAL A 56 8.20 10.01 -1.65
C VAL A 56 6.91 10.80 -1.95
N LYS A 57 6.24 11.35 -0.94
CA LYS A 57 5.05 12.21 -1.16
C LYS A 57 5.43 13.48 -1.94
N ILE A 58 6.53 14.13 -1.56
CA ILE A 58 7.03 15.34 -2.23
C ILE A 58 7.33 15.04 -3.70
N SER A 59 8.13 13.99 -3.97
CA SER A 59 8.48 13.64 -5.35
C SER A 59 7.29 13.26 -6.23
N ARG A 60 6.21 12.69 -5.66
CA ARG A 60 4.96 12.44 -6.40
C ARG A 60 4.26 13.73 -6.82
N VAL A 61 4.16 14.71 -5.91
CA VAL A 61 3.51 16.00 -6.19
C VAL A 61 4.32 16.80 -7.21
N GLU A 62 5.66 16.74 -7.12
CA GLU A 62 6.56 17.38 -8.09
C GLU A 62 6.51 16.73 -9.48
N ALA A 63 6.17 15.44 -9.59
CA ALA A 63 6.20 14.72 -10.87
C ALA A 63 5.20 15.28 -11.89
N ALA A 64 3.98 15.62 -11.45
CA ALA A 64 2.99 16.34 -12.26
C ALA A 64 1.82 16.80 -11.37
N PRO A 65 1.19 17.95 -11.68
CA PRO A 65 0.00 18.41 -10.96
C PRO A 65 -1.24 17.55 -11.26
N SER A 66 -1.28 16.87 -12.43
CA SER A 66 -2.37 15.99 -12.84
C SER A 66 -1.87 14.85 -13.73
N VAL A 67 -2.60 13.73 -13.72
CA VAL A 67 -2.31 12.54 -14.54
C VAL A 67 -2.41 12.82 -16.05
N SER A 68 -3.19 13.83 -16.44
CA SER A 68 -3.27 14.30 -17.83
C SER A 68 -1.96 14.92 -18.32
N GLU A 69 -1.25 15.62 -17.43
CA GLU A 69 -0.01 16.35 -17.73
C GLU A 69 1.24 15.48 -17.54
N PHE A 70 1.11 14.39 -16.77
CA PHE A 70 2.19 13.43 -16.56
C PHE A 70 2.72 12.83 -17.88
N LYS A 71 4.05 12.75 -18.02
CA LYS A 71 4.73 12.15 -19.19
C LYS A 71 4.62 10.62 -19.17
N PHE A 72 3.48 10.09 -19.60
CA PHE A 72 3.23 8.66 -19.63
C PHE A 72 3.94 7.95 -20.80
N ASN A 73 4.69 6.88 -20.50
CA ASN A 73 5.34 6.05 -21.52
C ASN A 73 4.34 5.08 -22.16
N LYS A 74 3.91 5.40 -23.40
CA LYS A 74 2.96 4.58 -24.17
C LYS A 74 3.44 3.14 -24.43
N LYS A 75 4.74 2.86 -24.38
CA LYS A 75 5.29 1.49 -24.53
C LYS A 75 4.88 0.54 -23.38
N ARG A 76 4.33 1.08 -22.28
CA ARG A 76 3.80 0.29 -21.15
C ARG A 76 2.41 -0.27 -21.43
N VAL A 77 1.75 0.16 -22.51
CA VAL A 77 0.37 -0.22 -22.84
C VAL A 77 0.39 -1.03 -24.13
N ARG A 78 -0.37 -2.12 -24.13
CA ARG A 78 -0.61 -2.95 -25.30
C ARG A 78 -2.12 -3.12 -25.45
N LEU A 79 -2.64 -2.82 -26.63
CA LEU A 79 -4.02 -3.12 -26.99
C LEU A 79 -4.17 -4.64 -27.19
N ILE A 80 -5.18 -5.23 -26.56
CA ILE A 80 -5.46 -6.67 -26.64
C ILE A 80 -6.66 -6.95 -27.56
N SER A 81 -7.65 -6.05 -27.59
CA SER A 81 -8.82 -6.14 -28.46
C SER A 81 -8.50 -5.71 -29.90
N THR A 82 -9.27 -6.23 -30.86
CA THR A 82 -9.17 -5.88 -32.28
C THR A 82 -9.53 -4.41 -32.54
N GLU A 83 -10.44 -3.87 -31.74
CA GLU A 83 -10.89 -2.48 -31.83
C GLU A 83 -10.17 -1.64 -30.77
N ALA A 84 -9.62 -0.51 -31.22
CA ALA A 84 -8.94 0.48 -30.39
C ALA A 84 -9.89 1.57 -29.89
N ASP A 85 -11.00 1.77 -30.59
CA ASP A 85 -11.90 2.88 -30.37
C ASP A 85 -12.96 2.54 -29.33
N LEU A 86 -13.23 3.52 -28.47
CA LEU A 86 -14.34 3.44 -27.55
C LEU A 86 -15.62 3.64 -28.32
N LYS A 87 -16.61 2.79 -28.05
CA LYS A 87 -17.95 2.94 -28.62
C LYS A 87 -18.59 4.23 -28.12
N ASP A 88 -19.40 4.86 -28.96
CA ASP A 88 -20.08 6.13 -28.64
C ASP A 88 -21.06 5.99 -27.46
N ASP A 89 -21.53 4.77 -27.17
CA ASP A 89 -22.42 4.44 -26.06
C ASP A 89 -21.67 4.02 -24.78
N ALA A 90 -20.34 4.14 -24.74
CA ALA A 90 -19.56 3.76 -23.58
C ALA A 90 -19.94 4.61 -22.34
N GLN A 91 -20.36 3.94 -21.26
CA GLN A 91 -20.82 4.61 -20.04
C GLN A 91 -19.72 4.84 -19.01
N GLY A 92 -18.55 4.23 -19.18
CA GLY A 92 -17.50 4.27 -18.18
C GLY A 92 -16.23 3.54 -18.60
N ILE A 93 -15.17 3.78 -17.85
CA ILE A 93 -13.90 3.07 -17.98
C ILE A 93 -13.72 2.18 -16.77
N VAL A 94 -13.37 0.92 -16.99
CA VAL A 94 -13.14 -0.05 -15.91
C VAL A 94 -11.66 -0.37 -15.82
N TYR A 95 -11.06 -0.10 -14.67
CA TYR A 95 -9.77 -0.66 -14.29
C TYR A 95 -9.98 -2.00 -13.58
N TRP A 96 -9.72 -3.09 -14.30
CA TRP A 96 -9.69 -4.42 -13.70
C TRP A 96 -8.38 -4.64 -12.95
N MET A 97 -8.43 -4.44 -11.63
CA MET A 97 -7.32 -4.67 -10.72
C MET A 97 -7.16 -6.17 -10.48
N SER A 98 -5.92 -6.67 -10.63
CA SER A 98 -5.59 -8.08 -10.40
C SER A 98 -4.25 -8.20 -9.66
N ARG A 99 -3.14 -7.94 -10.35
CA ARG A 99 -1.78 -8.05 -9.78
C ARG A 99 -1.38 -6.86 -8.92
N ASP A 100 -1.55 -5.64 -9.44
CA ASP A 100 -1.11 -4.41 -8.78
C ASP A 100 -2.20 -3.86 -7.87
N GLN A 101 -2.35 -4.48 -6.69
CA GLN A 101 -3.38 -4.13 -5.69
C GLN A 101 -3.00 -2.90 -4.86
N ARG A 102 -2.82 -1.76 -5.52
CA ARG A 102 -2.50 -0.46 -4.92
C ARG A 102 -3.00 0.69 -5.79
N VAL A 103 -3.25 1.83 -5.17
CA VAL A 103 -3.68 3.07 -5.87
C VAL A 103 -2.47 3.88 -6.31
N GLN A 104 -1.56 4.18 -5.38
CA GLN A 104 -0.37 4.99 -5.63
C GLN A 104 0.67 4.23 -6.46
N ASP A 105 1.36 4.95 -7.35
CA ASP A 105 2.43 4.42 -8.21
C ASP A 105 2.02 3.16 -9.02
N ASN A 106 0.78 3.16 -9.51
CA ASN A 106 0.23 2.09 -10.33
C ASN A 106 0.06 2.57 -11.78
N TRP A 107 0.95 2.12 -12.68
CA TRP A 107 0.93 2.51 -14.10
C TRP A 107 -0.38 2.18 -14.81
N ALA A 108 -1.01 1.05 -14.48
CA ALA A 108 -2.26 0.64 -15.10
C ALA A 108 -3.41 1.54 -14.63
N PHE A 109 -3.45 1.88 -13.35
CA PHE A 109 -4.43 2.81 -12.79
C PHE A 109 -4.26 4.23 -13.34
N LEU A 110 -3.02 4.74 -13.39
CA LEU A 110 -2.70 6.04 -14.00
C LEU A 110 -3.16 6.11 -15.46
N TYR A 111 -2.94 5.04 -16.22
CA TYR A 111 -3.41 4.98 -17.60
C TYR A 111 -4.94 4.99 -17.70
N ALA A 112 -5.62 4.22 -16.86
CA ALA A 112 -7.09 4.17 -16.83
C ALA A 112 -7.69 5.54 -16.47
N GLN A 113 -7.13 6.23 -15.46
CA GLN A 113 -7.55 7.58 -15.10
C GLN A 113 -7.29 8.58 -16.21
N ARG A 114 -6.12 8.52 -16.87
CA ARG A 114 -5.83 9.36 -18.03
C ARG A 114 -6.85 9.16 -19.15
N LEU A 115 -7.23 7.90 -19.41
CA LEU A 115 -8.24 7.57 -20.42
C LEU A 115 -9.61 8.11 -20.03
N ALA A 116 -9.99 7.99 -18.75
CA ALA A 116 -11.27 8.44 -18.23
C ALA A 116 -11.41 9.96 -18.34
N LEU A 117 -10.36 10.69 -17.96
CA LEU A 117 -10.30 12.16 -18.10
C LEU A 117 -10.34 12.59 -19.57
N LYS A 118 -9.63 11.89 -20.46
CA LYS A 118 -9.62 12.20 -21.90
C LYS A 118 -11.02 12.05 -22.51
N GLN A 119 -11.75 11.03 -22.09
CA GLN A 119 -13.05 10.67 -22.66
C GLN A 119 -14.23 11.26 -21.88
N LYS A 120 -13.96 11.94 -20.76
CA LYS A 120 -14.97 12.50 -19.84
C LYS A 120 -15.97 11.44 -19.35
N LEU A 121 -15.46 10.24 -19.07
CA LEU A 121 -16.25 9.12 -18.56
C LEU A 121 -15.87 8.80 -17.11
N PRO A 122 -16.80 8.28 -16.29
CA PRO A 122 -16.47 7.83 -14.95
C PRO A 122 -15.47 6.67 -14.98
N LEU A 123 -14.57 6.63 -14.00
CA LEU A 123 -13.63 5.53 -13.79
C LEU A 123 -14.13 4.63 -12.66
N HIS A 124 -14.26 3.34 -12.95
CA HIS A 124 -14.59 2.31 -11.97
C HIS A 124 -13.39 1.41 -11.75
N VAL A 125 -13.17 1.00 -10.49
CA VAL A 125 -12.14 0.02 -10.13
C VAL A 125 -12.83 -1.26 -9.71
N THR A 126 -12.48 -2.37 -10.34
CA THR A 126 -13.07 -3.68 -10.06
C THR A 126 -12.00 -4.70 -9.73
N PHE A 127 -12.22 -5.49 -8.70
CA PHE A 127 -11.39 -6.65 -8.35
C PHE A 127 -12.27 -7.90 -8.30
N CYS A 128 -11.87 -8.96 -9.02
CA CYS A 128 -12.62 -10.21 -9.06
C CYS A 128 -11.98 -11.22 -8.10
N LEU A 129 -12.61 -11.45 -6.96
CA LEU A 129 -12.14 -12.46 -6.00
C LEU A 129 -12.53 -13.86 -6.48
N VAL A 130 -11.52 -14.70 -6.76
CA VAL A 130 -11.73 -16.10 -7.14
C VAL A 130 -11.68 -17.02 -5.91
N PRO A 131 -12.57 -18.02 -5.80
CA PRO A 131 -12.66 -18.89 -4.63
C PRO A 131 -11.45 -19.80 -4.46
N LYS A 132 -10.76 -20.14 -5.57
CA LYS A 132 -9.52 -20.90 -5.56
C LYS A 132 -8.56 -20.30 -6.58
N PHE A 133 -7.37 -19.92 -6.13
CA PHE A 133 -6.28 -19.45 -6.97
C PHE A 133 -5.03 -20.25 -6.66
N LEU A 134 -4.65 -21.17 -7.57
CA LEU A 134 -3.54 -22.10 -7.36
C LEU A 134 -3.63 -22.79 -5.98
N ASP A 135 -2.52 -22.82 -5.23
CA ASP A 135 -2.42 -23.34 -3.86
C ASP A 135 -2.43 -22.23 -2.80
N ALA A 136 -3.10 -21.11 -3.07
CA ALA A 136 -3.19 -20.00 -2.13
C ALA A 136 -3.91 -20.41 -0.84
N THR A 137 -3.16 -20.44 0.26
CA THR A 137 -3.71 -20.71 1.60
C THR A 137 -4.63 -19.58 2.09
N ILE A 138 -5.44 -19.87 3.11
CA ILE A 138 -6.30 -18.88 3.79
C ILE A 138 -5.53 -17.64 4.29
N ARG A 139 -4.25 -17.79 4.63
CA ARG A 139 -3.39 -16.67 5.06
C ARG A 139 -3.09 -15.71 3.91
N HIS A 140 -2.90 -16.22 2.69
CA HIS A 140 -2.71 -15.38 1.51
C HIS A 140 -3.96 -14.56 1.24
N TYR A 141 -5.13 -15.20 1.25
CA TYR A 141 -6.41 -14.51 1.10
C TYR A 141 -6.66 -13.50 2.22
N GLY A 142 -6.38 -13.86 3.48
CA GLY A 142 -6.54 -12.95 4.61
C GLY A 142 -5.66 -11.70 4.51
N PHE A 143 -4.41 -11.84 4.04
CA PHE A 143 -3.52 -10.70 3.80
C PHE A 143 -4.02 -9.84 2.63
N MET A 144 -4.37 -10.48 1.52
CA MET A 144 -4.87 -9.83 0.31
C MET A 144 -6.14 -9.02 0.58
N VAL A 145 -7.14 -9.62 1.24
CA VAL A 145 -8.43 -8.96 1.51
C VAL A 145 -8.25 -7.76 2.45
N LYS A 146 -7.40 -7.86 3.48
CA LYS A 146 -7.10 -6.71 4.34
C LYS A 146 -6.44 -5.55 3.56
N GLY A 147 -5.49 -5.86 2.68
CA GLY A 147 -4.91 -4.84 1.80
C GLY A 147 -5.93 -4.24 0.84
N LEU A 148 -6.86 -5.04 0.30
CA LEU A 148 -7.94 -4.56 -0.56
C LEU A 148 -8.94 -3.66 0.19
N GLN A 149 -9.15 -3.87 1.50
CA GLN A 149 -9.95 -2.97 2.34
C GLN A 149 -9.29 -1.58 2.42
N GLU A 150 -7.98 -1.52 2.70
CA GLU A 150 -7.23 -0.26 2.70
C GLU A 150 -7.25 0.44 1.33
N VAL A 151 -7.14 -0.33 0.23
CA VAL A 151 -7.26 0.20 -1.13
C VAL A 151 -8.65 0.79 -1.38
N ALA A 152 -9.71 0.13 -0.91
CA ALA A 152 -11.08 0.62 -1.04
C ALA A 152 -11.27 1.92 -0.24
N GLU A 153 -10.73 2.00 0.97
CA GLU A 153 -10.74 3.23 1.77
C GLU A 153 -10.06 4.39 1.03
N VAL A 154 -8.92 4.17 0.37
CA VAL A 154 -8.24 5.23 -0.40
C VAL A 154 -9.03 5.68 -1.63
N LEU A 155 -9.86 4.82 -2.22
CA LEU A 155 -10.60 5.13 -3.45
C LEU A 155 -11.99 5.74 -3.21
N TYR A 156 -12.62 5.46 -2.07
CA TYR A 156 -14.01 5.84 -1.76
C TYR A 156 -14.13 6.89 -0.63
N VAL A 157 -13.06 7.62 -0.36
CA VAL A 157 -13.04 8.81 0.52
C VAL A 157 -13.20 10.08 -0.31
#